data_AF-A0A8C1HA40-F1
#
_entry.id   AF-A0A8C1HA40-F1
#
_cell.length_a   1.000
_cell.length_b   1.000
_cell.length_c   1.000
_cell.angle_alpha   90.00
_cell.angle_beta   90.00
_cell.angle_gamma   90.00
#
_symmetry.space_group_name_H-M   'P 1'
#
loop_
_entity.id
_entity.type
_entity.pdbx_description
1 polymer ?
#
loop_
_entity_poly.entity_id
_entity_poly.type
_entity_poly.pdbx_seq_one_letter_code
_entity_poly.pdbx_strand_id
1 'polypeptide(L)'
;MESIIQAYLLQAVRAAGKCETVFKGFSDCLLHLGENMANYPQELDEKENLQTICTYWDDFHSCATTALADCQEGATDLWEKLKKESRNLDFRGSLFELCAAGNGASRSSVPFGVTLILTALSALVTWMQF
;
A
#
# COMPACT_ATOMS: atom_id res chain seq x y z
N MET A 1 -22.27 28.75 -28.58
CA MET A 1 -21.92 27.34 -28.91
C MET A 1 -20.40 27.17 -28.96
N GLU A 2 -19.68 28.02 -29.69
CA GLU A 2 -18.19 28.00 -29.75
C GLU A 2 -17.50 28.11 -28.38
N SER A 3 -17.98 28.98 -27.48
CA SER A 3 -17.41 29.15 -26.14
C SER A 3 -17.51 27.91 -25.25
N ILE A 4 -18.55 27.09 -25.42
CA ILE A 4 -18.76 25.85 -24.66
C ILE A 4 -17.81 24.76 -25.16
N ILE A 5 -17.67 24.63 -26.49
CA ILE A 5 -16.76 23.67 -27.11
C ILE A 5 -15.31 23.97 -26.69
N GLN A 6 -14.91 25.23 -26.66
CA GLN A 6 -13.56 25.63 -26.27
C GLN A 6 -13.27 25.35 -24.78
N ALA A 7 -14.25 25.57 -23.90
CA ALA A 7 -14.13 25.21 -22.48
C ALA A 7 -14.01 23.68 -22.28
N TYR A 8 -14.81 22.90 -23.01
CA TYR A 8 -14.75 21.45 -22.97
C TYR A 8 -13.41 20.89 -23.46
N LEU A 9 -12.90 21.40 -24.59
CA LEU A 9 -11.59 21.02 -25.11
C LEU A 9 -10.46 21.36 -24.14
N LEU A 10 -10.50 22.53 -23.49
CA LEU A 10 -9.51 22.88 -22.47
C LEU A 10 -9.54 21.92 -21.26
N GLN A 11 -10.73 21.50 -20.84
CA GLN A 11 -10.88 20.53 -19.75
C GLN A 11 -10.34 19.16 -20.16
N ALA A 12 -10.65 18.69 -21.37
CA ALA A 12 -10.16 17.43 -21.89
C ALA A 12 -8.63 17.39 -22.01
N VAL A 13 -8.01 18.47 -22.54
CA VAL A 13 -6.53 18.57 -22.64
C VAL A 13 -5.88 18.63 -21.26
N ARG A 14 -6.47 19.35 -20.30
CA ARG A 14 -5.97 19.37 -18.92
C ARG A 14 -6.09 18.01 -18.25
N ALA A 15 -7.19 17.29 -18.45
CA ALA A 15 -7.37 15.94 -17.93
C ALA A 15 -6.34 14.98 -18.54
N ALA A 16 -6.15 15.03 -19.86
CA ALA A 16 -5.15 14.23 -20.55
C ALA A 16 -3.71 14.51 -20.06
N GLY A 17 -3.35 15.79 -19.91
CA GLY A 17 -2.02 16.18 -19.39
C GLY A 17 -1.77 15.73 -17.94
N LYS A 18 -2.80 15.74 -17.09
CA LYS A 18 -2.71 15.18 -15.72
C LYS A 18 -2.49 13.66 -15.74
N CYS A 19 -3.12 12.95 -16.67
CA CYS A 19 -2.97 11.51 -16.83
C CYS A 19 -1.62 11.12 -17.44
N GLU A 20 -1.06 11.93 -18.33
CA GLU A 20 0.31 11.74 -18.85
C GLU A 20 1.35 11.81 -17.73
N THR A 21 1.13 12.69 -16.75
CA THR A 21 2.02 12.81 -15.57
C THR A 21 1.88 11.68 -14.55
N VAL A 22 0.81 10.86 -14.59
CA VAL A 22 0.62 9.73 -13.67
C VAL A 22 1.71 8.68 -13.84
N PHE A 23 1.98 8.26 -15.08
CA PHE A 23 3.00 7.25 -15.35
C PHE A 23 4.39 7.75 -14.96
N LYS A 24 4.68 9.01 -15.24
CA LYS A 24 5.91 9.65 -14.79
C LYS A 24 5.98 9.64 -13.26
N GLY A 25 4.95 10.13 -12.57
CA GLY A 25 4.93 10.20 -11.11
C GLY A 25 5.07 8.83 -10.45
N PHE A 26 4.34 7.83 -10.94
CA PHE A 26 4.47 6.44 -10.48
C PHE A 26 5.87 5.88 -10.73
N SER A 27 6.45 6.16 -11.91
CA SER A 27 7.81 5.73 -12.23
C SER A 27 8.85 6.41 -11.33
N ASP A 28 8.68 7.70 -11.04
CA ASP A 28 9.54 8.43 -10.10
C ASP A 28 9.48 7.79 -8.70
N CYS A 29 8.29 7.37 -8.24
CA CYS A 29 8.15 6.63 -6.97
C CYS A 29 8.90 5.28 -7.00
N LEU A 30 8.81 4.52 -8.09
CA LEU A 30 9.52 3.24 -8.24
C LEU A 30 11.04 3.43 -8.25
N LEU A 31 11.53 4.44 -8.96
CA LEU A 31 12.95 4.77 -9.01
C LEU A 31 13.48 5.16 -7.64
N HIS A 32 12.73 5.96 -6.88
CA HIS A 32 13.10 6.34 -5.52
C HIS A 32 13.18 5.13 -4.57
N LEU A 33 12.21 4.20 -4.64
CA LEU A 33 12.29 2.94 -3.90
C LEU A 33 13.55 2.14 -4.28
N GLY A 34 13.84 2.05 -5.59
CA GLY A 34 15.05 1.39 -6.08
C GLY A 34 16.34 2.03 -5.57
N GLU A 35 16.40 3.36 -5.49
CA GLU A 35 17.53 4.12 -4.96
C GLU A 35 17.72 3.88 -3.44
N ASN A 36 16.63 3.86 -2.67
CA ASN A 36 16.67 3.56 -1.24
C ASN A 36 17.19 2.13 -0.99
N MET A 37 16.80 1.17 -1.84
CA MET A 37 17.30 -0.20 -1.78
C MET A 37 18.75 -0.34 -2.27
N ALA A 38 19.18 0.48 -3.24
CA ALA A 38 20.56 0.49 -3.72
C ALA A 38 21.54 1.08 -2.69
N ASN A 39 21.08 2.05 -1.90
CA ASN A 39 21.84 2.71 -0.83
C ASN A 39 21.53 2.13 0.55
N TYR A 40 21.10 0.86 0.60
CA TYR A 40 20.67 0.22 1.83
C TYR A 40 21.82 0.10 2.86
N PRO A 41 21.60 0.51 4.12
CA PRO A 41 22.63 0.42 5.16
C PRO A 41 23.02 -1.05 5.42
N GLN A 42 24.32 -1.35 5.35
CA GLN A 42 24.80 -2.74 5.45
C GLN A 42 24.91 -3.27 6.90
N GLU A 43 24.87 -2.39 7.90
CA GLU A 43 25.12 -2.72 9.31
C GLU A 43 23.89 -2.39 10.18
N LEU A 44 22.78 -3.09 9.93
CA LEU A 44 21.56 -3.00 10.75
C LEU A 44 21.32 -4.32 11.46
N ASP A 45 20.76 -4.28 12.67
CA ASP A 45 20.22 -5.50 13.30
C ASP A 45 18.96 -6.00 12.57
N GLU A 46 18.55 -7.27 12.77
CA GLU A 46 17.42 -7.87 12.03
C GLU A 46 16.11 -7.07 12.14
N LYS A 47 15.88 -6.43 13.30
CA LYS A 47 14.68 -5.63 13.55
C LYS A 47 14.77 -4.28 12.84
N GLU A 48 15.93 -3.63 12.90
CA GLU A 48 16.22 -2.39 12.20
C GLU A 48 16.16 -2.59 10.68
N ASN A 49 16.59 -3.76 10.19
CA ASN A 49 16.51 -4.11 8.77
C ASN A 49 15.06 -4.09 8.27
N LEU A 50 14.19 -4.87 8.92
CA LEU A 50 12.78 -4.96 8.55
C LEU A 50 12.07 -3.61 8.69
N GLN A 51 12.37 -2.86 9.75
CA GLN A 51 11.78 -1.54 9.96
C GLN A 51 12.18 -0.55 8.85
N THR A 52 13.44 -0.56 8.44
CA THR A 52 13.96 0.31 7.37
C THR A 52 13.33 -0.04 6.02
N ILE A 53 13.29 -1.33 5.67
CA ILE A 53 12.64 -1.82 4.45
C ILE A 53 11.16 -1.43 4.41
N CYS A 54 10.44 -1.57 5.53
CA CYS A 54 9.03 -1.21 5.59
C CYS A 54 8.79 0.30 5.55
N THR A 55 9.73 1.10 6.05
CA THR A 55 9.67 2.56 5.88
C THR A 55 9.77 2.94 4.41
N TYR A 56 10.73 2.37 3.66
CA TYR A 56 10.86 2.62 2.22
C TYR A 56 9.64 2.16 1.44
N TRP A 57 9.05 1.03 1.85
CA TRP A 57 7.82 0.52 1.25
C TRP A 57 6.61 1.42 1.51
N ASP A 58 6.45 1.91 2.73
CA ASP A 58 5.34 2.81 3.10
C ASP A 58 5.46 4.16 2.36
N ASP A 59 6.67 4.70 2.22
CA ASP A 59 6.95 5.91 1.42
C ASP A 59 6.59 5.70 -0.05
N PHE A 60 7.00 4.57 -0.63
CA PHE A 60 6.62 4.20 -1.99
C PHE A 60 5.10 4.10 -2.13
N HIS A 61 4.42 3.44 -1.20
CA HIS A 61 2.97 3.24 -1.25
C HIS A 61 2.21 4.57 -1.18
N SER A 62 2.65 5.48 -0.30
CA SER A 62 2.11 6.84 -0.18
C SER A 62 2.32 7.66 -1.47
N CYS A 63 3.55 7.63 -2.02
CA CYS A 63 3.91 8.30 -3.26
C CYS A 63 3.07 7.78 -4.44
N ALA A 64 3.03 6.46 -4.63
CA ALA A 64 2.31 5.82 -5.72
C ALA A 64 0.81 6.13 -5.64
N THR A 65 0.21 6.02 -4.46
CA THR A 65 -1.23 6.31 -4.28
C THR A 65 -1.54 7.76 -4.62
N THR A 66 -0.66 8.69 -4.26
CA THR A 66 -0.82 10.12 -4.59
C THR A 66 -0.66 10.35 -6.09
N ALA A 67 0.38 9.81 -6.71
CA ALA A 67 0.63 9.94 -8.16
C ALA A 67 -0.52 9.39 -9.02
N LEU A 68 -1.23 8.38 -8.51
CA LEU A 68 -2.37 7.76 -9.18
C LEU A 68 -3.69 8.50 -8.93
N ALA A 69 -3.82 9.24 -7.83
CA ALA A 69 -5.04 9.96 -7.47
C ALA A 69 -5.35 11.16 -8.40
N ASP A 70 -4.34 11.69 -9.09
CA ASP A 70 -4.45 12.91 -9.89
C ASP A 70 -5.09 12.74 -11.29
N CYS A 71 -5.45 11.51 -11.70
CA CYS A 71 -6.09 11.24 -12.99
C CYS A 71 -7.43 10.52 -12.85
N GLN A 72 -8.47 11.10 -13.47
CA GLN A 72 -9.79 10.49 -13.60
C GLN A 72 -10.29 10.60 -15.05
N GLU A 73 -10.01 9.55 -15.84
CA GLU A 73 -10.92 8.71 -16.63
C GLU A 73 -9.99 7.75 -17.43
N GLY A 74 -10.16 6.43 -17.31
CA GLY A 74 -9.29 5.43 -17.95
C GLY A 74 -8.05 4.98 -17.16
N ALA A 75 -7.42 5.83 -16.34
CA ALA A 75 -6.32 5.39 -15.46
C ALA A 75 -6.76 4.43 -14.35
N THR A 76 -8.00 4.58 -13.86
CA THR A 76 -8.57 3.65 -12.88
C THR A 76 -8.70 2.23 -13.44
N ASP A 77 -9.15 2.06 -14.69
CA ASP A 77 -9.29 0.74 -15.32
C ASP A 77 -7.92 0.08 -15.54
N LEU A 78 -6.94 0.86 -16.04
CA LEU A 78 -5.58 0.38 -16.25
C LEU A 78 -4.89 0.04 -14.91
N TRP A 79 -5.09 0.87 -13.88
CA TRP A 79 -4.60 0.62 -12.52
C TRP A 79 -5.22 -0.63 -11.90
N GLU A 80 -6.55 -0.80 -11.99
CA GLU A 80 -7.23 -1.98 -11.46
C GLU A 80 -6.78 -3.26 -12.17
N LYS A 81 -6.50 -3.18 -13.48
CA LYS A 81 -5.88 -4.29 -14.22
C LYS A 81 -4.46 -4.59 -13.71
N LEU A 82 -3.61 -3.58 -13.56
CA LEU A 82 -2.25 -3.74 -13.04
C LEU A 82 -2.23 -4.30 -11.60
N LYS A 83 -3.13 -3.83 -10.73
CA LYS A 83 -3.31 -4.30 -9.36
C LYS A 83 -3.77 -5.75 -9.31
N LYS A 84 -4.70 -6.15 -10.20
CA LYS A 84 -5.15 -7.54 -10.35
C LYS A 84 -4.00 -8.46 -10.79
N GLU A 85 -3.23 -8.04 -11.79
CA GLU A 85 -2.06 -8.79 -12.26
C GLU A 85 -1.00 -8.89 -11.16
N SER A 86 -0.70 -7.79 -10.47
CA SER A 86 0.26 -7.76 -9.36
C SER A 86 -0.13 -8.69 -8.21
N ARG A 87 -1.42 -8.76 -7.84
CA ARG A 87 -1.93 -9.69 -6.82
C ARG A 87 -1.88 -11.16 -7.24
N ASN A 88 -1.85 -11.43 -8.53
CA ASN A 88 -1.72 -12.79 -9.07
C ASN A 88 -0.24 -13.21 -9.18
N LEU A 89 0.70 -12.31 -8.89
CA LEU A 89 2.11 -12.67 -8.79
C LEU A 89 2.32 -13.44 -7.47
N ASP A 90 2.61 -14.73 -7.58
CA ASP A 90 2.87 -15.63 -6.45
C ASP A 90 4.29 -15.40 -5.88
N PHE A 91 4.56 -14.18 -5.38
CA PHE A 91 5.81 -13.85 -4.71
C PHE A 91 5.65 -14.02 -3.20
N ARG A 92 5.97 -15.22 -2.72
CA ARG A 92 6.19 -15.47 -1.29
C ARG A 92 7.32 -14.56 -0.79
N GLY A 93 7.06 -13.81 0.30
CA GLY A 93 8.04 -12.85 0.83
C GLY A 93 8.05 -11.49 0.14
N SER A 94 6.95 -11.10 -0.53
CA SER A 94 6.80 -9.75 -1.07
C SER A 94 6.77 -8.69 0.04
N LEU A 95 7.17 -7.45 -0.27
CA LEU A 95 7.06 -6.31 0.65
C LEU A 95 5.62 -6.08 1.14
N PHE A 96 4.64 -6.43 0.30
CA PHE A 96 3.23 -6.40 0.69
C PHE A 96 2.95 -7.32 1.88
N GLU A 97 3.50 -8.54 1.90
CA GLU A 97 3.33 -9.49 3.00
C GLU A 97 4.19 -9.12 4.21
N LEU A 98 5.46 -8.75 3.98
CA LEU A 98 6.43 -8.43 5.03
C LEU A 98 6.06 -7.17 5.82
N CYS A 99 5.50 -6.17 5.15
CA CYS A 99 5.22 -4.85 5.74
C CYS A 99 3.73 -4.58 5.99
N ALA A 100 2.83 -5.54 5.73
CA ALA A 100 1.39 -5.41 6.00
C ALA A 100 1.04 -5.08 7.47
N ALA A 101 1.96 -5.30 8.41
CA ALA A 101 1.78 -5.03 9.84
C ALA A 101 2.12 -3.58 10.27
N GLY A 102 2.59 -2.72 9.36
CA GLY A 102 3.21 -1.42 9.69
C GLY A 102 2.29 -0.32 10.26
N ASN A 103 0.96 -0.44 10.15
CA ASN A 103 0.04 0.65 10.53
C ASN A 103 -0.76 0.40 11.82
N GLY A 104 -0.06 0.13 12.92
CA GLY A 104 -0.61 0.33 14.26
C GLY A 104 -0.56 -0.89 15.16
N ALA A 105 0.33 -0.80 16.16
CA ALA A 105 0.61 -1.77 17.19
C ALA A 105 1.20 -3.08 16.65
N SER A 106 2.18 -3.59 17.37
CA SER A 106 2.33 -5.03 17.51
C SER A 106 0.93 -5.59 17.87
N ARG A 107 0.15 -6.02 16.87
CA ARG A 107 -0.76 -7.11 17.10
C ARG A 107 0.18 -8.24 17.46
N SER A 108 0.39 -8.40 18.77
CA SER A 108 0.36 -9.72 19.34
C SER A 108 -0.86 -10.36 18.71
N SER A 109 -0.62 -11.10 17.62
CA SER A 109 -1.56 -12.03 17.06
C SER A 109 -1.67 -13.10 18.13
N VAL A 110 -2.35 -12.75 19.22
CA VAL A 110 -2.87 -13.73 20.16
C VAL A 110 -3.62 -14.67 19.24
N PRO A 111 -3.12 -15.91 19.07
CA PRO A 111 -3.73 -16.85 18.15
C PRO A 111 -5.20 -16.88 18.50
N PHE A 112 -6.09 -16.84 17.50
CA PHE A 112 -7.53 -16.84 17.76
C PHE A 112 -7.94 -17.93 18.77
N GLY A 113 -7.21 -19.05 18.78
CA GLY A 113 -7.31 -20.11 19.79
C GLY A 113 -7.02 -19.67 21.23
N VAL A 114 -6.01 -18.83 21.49
CA VAL A 114 -5.69 -18.32 22.85
C VAL A 114 -6.77 -17.40 23.38
N THR A 115 -7.34 -16.53 22.53
CA THR A 115 -8.49 -15.69 22.92
C THR A 115 -9.71 -16.56 23.27
N LEU A 116 -9.96 -17.60 22.47
CA LEU A 116 -11.07 -18.52 22.68
C LEU A 116 -10.91 -19.32 24.00
N ILE A 117 -9.69 -19.78 24.28
CA ILE A 117 -9.36 -20.48 25.54
C ILE A 117 -9.59 -19.57 26.75
N LEU A 118 -9.14 -18.31 26.70
CA LEU A 118 -9.33 -17.36 27.81
C LEU A 118 -10.82 -17.07 28.09
N THR A 119 -11.64 -16.99 27.05
CA THR A 119 -13.10 -16.83 27.21
C THR A 119 -13.78 -18.08 27.76
N ALA A 120 -13.32 -19.27 27.38
CA ALA A 120 -13.85 -20.53 27.91
C ALA A 120 -13.48 -20.72 29.40
N LEU A 121 -12.24 -20.38 29.77
CA LEU A 121 -11.78 -20.47 31.16
C LEU A 121 -12.51 -19.50 32.09
N SER A 122 -12.77 -18.28 31.64
CA SER A 122 -13.54 -17.29 32.44
C SER A 122 -15.01 -17.72 32.62
N ALA A 123 -15.62 -18.31 31.60
CA ALA A 123 -16.95 -18.90 31.73
C ALA A 123 -16.95 -20.06 32.76
N LEU A 124 -15.97 -20.97 32.69
CA LEU A 124 -15.84 -22.09 33.65
C LEU A 124 -15.65 -21.63 35.10
N VAL A 125 -14.83 -20.59 35.32
CA VAL A 125 -14.64 -20.02 36.67
C VAL A 125 -15.93 -19.43 37.22
N THR A 126 -16.75 -18.81 36.37
CA THR A 126 -18.04 -18.23 36.78
C THR A 126 -19.06 -19.31 37.15
N TRP A 127 -19.03 -20.46 36.46
CA TRP A 127 -19.88 -21.61 36.76
C TRP A 127 -19.48 -22.35 38.04
N MET A 128 -18.23 -22.27 38.46
CA MET A 128 -17.74 -22.86 39.72
C MET A 128 -18.09 -22.01 40.96
N GLN A 129 -18.73 -20.85 40.77
CA GLN A 129 -19.18 -19.94 41.84
C GLN A 129 -20.71 -19.97 42.06
N PHE A 130 -21.41 -20.92 41.41
CA PHE A 130 -22.84 -21.21 41.58
C PHE A 130 -23.01 -22.68 42.00
#